data_AF-A0A1Y4V5U7-F1
#
_entry.id   AF-A0A1Y4V5U7-F1
#
_cell.length_a   1.000
_cell.length_b   1.000
_cell.length_c   1.000
_cell.angle_alpha   90.00
_cell.angle_beta   90.00
_cell.angle_gamma   90.00
#
_symmetry.space_group_name_H-M   'P 1'
#
loop_
_entity.id
_entity.type
_entity.pdbx_description
1 polymer ?
#
loop_
_entity_poly.entity_id
_entity_poly.type
_entity_poly.pdbx_seq_one_letter_code
_entity_poly.pdbx_strand_id
1 'polypeptide(L)'
;MNIDKFINSTIKSYDEYRKNCDIIAKEAQRYIDFDKFVSCEYINGVGLSILVTLPETDDYTIPECVCPVVGFFEYAKGKDKLSVDDIKKLSL
;
A
#
# COMPACT_ATOMS: atom_id res chain seq x y z
N MET A 1 -32.36 1.42 -14.05
CA MET A 1 -31.23 0.87 -13.27
C MET A 1 -31.79 0.00 -12.18
N ASN A 2 -31.31 -1.23 -12.01
CA ASN A 2 -31.70 -2.08 -10.88
C ASN A 2 -30.73 -1.78 -9.72
N ILE A 3 -31.25 -1.18 -8.64
CA ILE A 3 -30.42 -0.69 -7.52
C ILE A 3 -29.77 -1.84 -6.73
N ASP A 4 -30.48 -2.94 -6.50
CA ASP A 4 -29.95 -4.09 -5.76
C ASP A 4 -28.80 -4.76 -6.52
N LYS A 5 -28.95 -4.92 -7.84
CA LYS A 5 -27.88 -5.43 -8.70
C LYS A 5 -26.66 -4.51 -8.66
N PHE A 6 -26.87 -3.20 -8.64
CA PHE A 6 -25.78 -2.22 -8.56
C PHE A 6 -25.06 -2.29 -7.20
N ILE A 7 -25.79 -2.33 -6.09
CA ILE A 7 -25.24 -2.48 -4.73
C ILE A 7 -24.38 -3.75 -4.64
N ASN A 8 -24.90 -4.90 -5.09
CA ASN A 8 -24.17 -6.16 -5.05
C ASN A 8 -22.90 -6.14 -5.89
N SER A 9 -22.94 -5.49 -7.06
CA SER A 9 -21.75 -5.31 -7.90
C SER A 9 -20.70 -4.45 -7.21
N THR A 10 -21.12 -3.37 -6.54
CA THR A 10 -20.21 -2.46 -5.83
C THR A 10 -19.53 -3.16 -4.65
N ILE A 11 -20.28 -3.94 -3.85
CA ILE A 11 -19.71 -4.73 -2.74
C ILE A 11 -18.67 -5.72 -3.27
N LYS A 12 -19.00 -6.45 -4.33
CA LYS A 12 -18.06 -7.42 -4.93
C LYS A 12 -16.77 -6.75 -5.41
N SER A 13 -16.86 -5.61 -6.09
CA SER A 13 -15.68 -4.85 -6.53
C SER A 13 -14.83 -4.39 -5.35
N TYR A 14 -15.44 -3.99 -4.24
CA TYR A 14 -14.72 -3.62 -3.02
C TYR A 14 -14.01 -4.82 -2.38
N ASP A 15 -14.66 -5.99 -2.30
CA ASP A 15 -14.04 -7.21 -1.77
C ASP A 15 -12.85 -7.66 -2.63
N GLU A 16 -12.98 -7.58 -3.96
CA GLU A 16 -11.89 -7.85 -4.90
C GLU A 16 -10.72 -6.88 -4.70
N TYR A 17 -11.01 -5.59 -4.53
CA TYR A 17 -10.00 -4.58 -4.20
C TYR A 17 -9.27 -4.93 -2.89
N ARG A 18 -10.00 -5.21 -1.80
CA ARG A 18 -9.42 -5.55 -0.49
C ARG A 18 -8.50 -6.77 -0.59
N LYS A 19 -8.97 -7.83 -1.25
CA LYS A 19 -8.19 -9.05 -1.49
C LYS A 19 -6.90 -8.77 -2.27
N ASN A 20 -6.98 -7.96 -3.33
CA ASN A 20 -5.80 -7.62 -4.14
C ASN A 20 -4.82 -6.74 -3.36
N CYS A 21 -5.32 -5.78 -2.57
CA CYS A 21 -4.47 -4.94 -1.72
C CYS A 21 -3.71 -5.78 -0.69
N ASP A 22 -4.36 -6.76 -0.06
CA ASP A 22 -3.70 -7.66 0.90
C ASP A 22 -2.55 -8.45 0.25
N ILE A 23 -2.71 -8.87 -1.00
CA ILE A 23 -1.65 -9.58 -1.76
C ILE A 23 -0.50 -8.61 -2.06
N ILE A 24 -0.82 -7.40 -2.54
CA ILE A 24 0.16 -6.36 -2.86
C ILE A 24 0.97 -5.97 -1.62
N ALA A 25 0.31 -5.76 -0.48
CA ALA A 25 0.95 -5.43 0.79
C ALA A 25 1.91 -6.54 1.25
N LYS A 26 1.50 -7.81 1.15
CA LYS A 26 2.37 -8.95 1.46
C LYS A 26 3.59 -9.04 0.55
N GLU A 27 3.45 -8.71 -0.73
CA GLU A 27 4.59 -8.69 -1.65
C GLU A 27 5.50 -7.49 -1.35
N ALA A 28 4.95 -6.30 -1.06
CA ALA A 28 5.72 -5.13 -0.67
C ALA A 28 6.50 -5.33 0.64
N GLN A 29 5.89 -6.01 1.61
CA GLN A 29 6.52 -6.39 2.89
C GLN A 29 7.82 -7.18 2.71
N ARG A 30 8.00 -7.89 1.59
CA ARG A 30 9.25 -8.61 1.32
C ARG A 30 10.45 -7.69 1.15
N TYR A 31 10.23 -6.43 0.80
CA TYR A 31 11.28 -5.44 0.60
C TYR A 31 11.51 -4.54 1.83
N ILE A 32 10.71 -4.69 2.88
CA ILE A 32 10.74 -3.83 4.07
C ILE A 32 10.89 -4.70 5.31
N ASP A 33 11.91 -4.45 6.13
CA ASP A 33 12.20 -5.20 7.36
C ASP A 33 11.99 -4.37 8.65
N PHE A 34 11.98 -3.04 8.53
CA PHE A 34 11.81 -2.13 9.65
C PHE A 34 10.34 -1.85 10.01
N ASP A 35 9.41 -2.11 9.11
CA ASP A 35 7.96 -2.05 9.36
C ASP A 35 7.37 -3.46 9.26
N LYS A 36 6.54 -3.86 10.24
CA LYS A 36 5.87 -5.17 10.29
C LYS A 36 4.43 -5.13 9.80
N PHE A 37 3.91 -3.95 9.52
CA PHE A 37 2.51 -3.69 9.23
C PHE A 37 2.32 -2.96 7.90
N VAL A 38 3.17 -3.28 6.91
CA VAL A 38 3.04 -2.75 5.55
C VAL A 38 1.64 -3.06 5.03
N SER A 39 0.94 -2.02 4.59
CA SER A 39 -0.43 -2.14 4.12
C SER A 39 -0.61 -1.48 2.75
N CYS A 40 -1.79 -1.64 2.18
CA CYS A 40 -2.13 -1.13 0.86
C CYS A 40 -3.48 -0.42 0.93
N GLU A 41 -3.57 0.77 0.35
CA GLU A 41 -4.80 1.54 0.28
C GLU A 41 -4.87 2.40 -0.97
N TYR A 42 -6.08 2.64 -1.48
CA TYR A 42 -6.33 3.66 -2.49
C TYR A 42 -6.46 5.03 -1.84
N ILE A 43 -5.50 5.92 -2.12
CA ILE A 43 -5.49 7.29 -1.60
C ILE A 43 -6.01 8.25 -2.68
N ASN A 44 -7.05 9.03 -2.36
CA ASN A 44 -7.62 9.99 -3.30
C ASN A 44 -6.58 11.02 -3.75
N GLY A 45 -6.44 11.20 -5.07
CA GLY A 45 -5.45 12.11 -5.67
C GLY A 45 -4.07 11.47 -5.92
N VAL A 46 -3.80 10.28 -5.36
CA VAL A 46 -2.55 9.54 -5.54
C VAL A 46 -2.78 8.24 -6.31
N GLY A 47 -3.80 7.48 -5.92
CA GLY A 47 -4.09 6.14 -6.42
C GLY A 47 -3.72 5.04 -5.43
N LEU A 48 -3.62 3.81 -5.94
CA LEU A 48 -3.27 2.64 -5.14
C LEU A 48 -1.84 2.77 -4.61
N SER A 49 -1.69 2.72 -3.30
CA SER A 49 -0.45 3.05 -2.60
C SER A 49 -0.10 2.01 -1.54
N ILE A 50 1.20 1.80 -1.34
CA ILE A 50 1.76 1.10 -0.19
C ILE A 50 1.91 2.10 0.95
N LEU A 51 1.46 1.71 2.13
CA LEU A 51 1.55 2.48 3.36
C LEU A 51 2.62 1.84 4.26
N VAL A 52 3.57 2.65 4.70
CA VAL A 52 4.70 2.23 5.53
C VAL A 52 4.83 3.15 6.74
N THR A 53 5.02 2.57 7.92
CA THR A 53 5.31 3.30 9.16
C THR A 53 6.82 3.34 9.39
N LEU A 54 7.36 4.54 9.59
CA LEU A 54 8.79 4.72 9.84
C LEU A 54 9.12 4.42 11.31
N PRO A 55 10.30 3.86 11.61
CA PRO A 55 10.69 3.51 12.98
C PRO A 55 10.98 4.74 13.87
N GLU A 56 11.16 5.93 13.27
CA GLU A 56 11.57 7.15 13.98
C GLU A 56 10.43 7.82 14.75
N THR A 57 9.17 7.48 14.45
CA THR A 57 8.04 8.29 14.89
C THR A 57 7.26 7.69 16.06
N ASP A 58 7.55 6.44 16.44
CA ASP A 58 6.91 5.70 17.54
C ASP A 58 5.36 5.76 17.54
N ASP A 59 4.78 6.23 16.43
CA ASP A 59 3.36 6.49 16.25
C ASP A 59 2.84 5.64 15.09
N TYR A 60 2.29 4.49 15.45
CA TYR A 60 1.68 3.54 14.51
C TYR A 60 0.27 3.96 14.09
N THR A 61 -0.21 5.15 14.46
CA THR A 61 -1.58 5.59 14.14
C THR A 61 -1.68 6.27 12.78
N ILE A 62 -0.58 6.77 12.21
CA ILE A 62 -0.54 7.41 10.89
C ILE A 62 0.59 6.76 10.06
N PRO A 63 0.28 6.03 8.98
CA PRO A 63 1.30 5.59 8.04
C PRO A 63 1.89 6.83 7.34
N GLU A 64 3.15 7.11 7.61
CA GLU A 64 3.78 8.37 7.19
C GLU A 64 4.20 8.38 5.74
N CYS A 65 4.47 7.20 5.17
CA CYS A 65 4.93 7.09 3.80
C CYS A 65 3.83 6.49 2.93
N VAL A 66 3.27 7.33 2.05
CA VAL A 66 2.36 6.92 0.97
C VAL A 66 3.16 6.76 -0.32
N CYS A 67 3.42 5.51 -0.71
CA CYS A 67 4.21 5.18 -1.89
C CYS A 67 3.30 4.62 -2.99
N PRO A 68 3.14 5.29 -4.16
CA PRO A 68 2.37 4.72 -5.27
C PRO A 68 2.87 3.33 -5.65
N VAL A 69 1.95 2.35 -5.80
CA VAL A 69 2.30 0.93 -5.98
C VAL A 69 3.25 0.69 -7.16
N VAL A 70 3.02 1.37 -8.29
CA VAL A 70 3.87 1.21 -9.48
C VAL A 70 5.28 1.72 -9.20
N GLY A 71 5.41 2.94 -8.67
CA GLY A 71 6.72 3.53 -8.36
C GLY A 71 7.48 2.73 -7.31
N PHE A 72 6.78 2.20 -6.30
CA PHE A 72 7.37 1.32 -5.29
C PHE A 72 8.00 0.07 -5.93
N PHE A 73 7.25 -0.70 -6.72
CA PHE A 73 7.77 -1.95 -7.29
C PHE A 73 8.79 -1.74 -8.40
N GLU A 74 8.69 -0.64 -9.16
CA GLU A 74 9.74 -0.27 -10.12
C GLU A 74 11.06 0.02 -9.41
N TYR A 75 11.03 0.74 -8.29
CA TYR A 75 12.21 1.07 -7.51
C TYR A 75 12.79 -0.15 -6.76
N ALA A 76 11.92 -1.02 -6.24
CA ALA A 76 12.32 -2.24 -5.52
C ALA A 76 12.95 -3.30 -6.42
N LYS A 77 12.76 -3.22 -7.75
CA LYS A 77 13.22 -4.23 -8.70
C LYS A 77 14.73 -4.45 -8.61
N GLY A 78 15.11 -5.68 -8.27
CA GLY A 78 16.51 -6.09 -8.15
C GLY A 78 17.16 -5.74 -6.81
N LYS A 79 16.41 -5.17 -5.86
CA LYS A 79 16.84 -4.95 -4.48
C LYS A 79 16.35 -6.10 -3.59
N ASP A 80 17.15 -6.44 -2.58
CA ASP A 80 16.74 -7.38 -1.53
C ASP A 80 15.84 -6.69 -0.50
N LYS A 81 16.31 -5.56 0.03
CA LYS A 81 15.58 -4.70 0.99
C LYS A 81 15.72 -3.23 0.62
N LEU A 82 14.73 -2.44 1.00
CA LEU A 82 14.73 -0.98 0.94
C LEU A 82 15.09 -0.42 2.31
N SER A 83 15.88 0.64 2.33
CA SER A 83 16.16 1.39 3.56
C SER A 83 15.03 2.38 3.88
N VAL A 84 15.04 2.93 5.08
CA VAL A 84 14.16 4.05 5.47
C VAL A 84 14.33 5.24 4.50
N ASP A 85 15.56 5.56 4.11
CA ASP A 85 15.84 6.65 3.16
C ASP A 85 15.31 6.38 1.76
N ASP A 86 15.31 5.12 1.33
CA ASP A 86 14.71 4.71 0.06
C ASP A 86 13.19 4.94 0.09
N ILE A 87 12.51 4.56 1.19
CA ILE A 87 11.07 4.80 1.35
C ILE A 87 10.74 6.30 1.42
N LYS A 88 11.52 7.09 2.17
CA LYS A 88 11.36 8.56 2.24
C LYS A 88 11.47 9.25 0.87
N LYS A 89 12.20 8.67 -0.09
CA LYS A 89 12.30 9.19 -1.47
C LYS A 89 11.10 8.83 -2.35
N LEU A 90 10.41 7.74 -2.02
CA LEU A 90 9.26 7.24 -2.76
C LEU A 90 7.93 7.79 -2.22
N SER A 91 7.93 8.24 -0.96
CA SER A 91 6.76 8.84 -0.32
C SER A 91 6.44 10.21 -0.91
N LEU A 92 5.15 10.46 -1.11
CA LEU A 92 4.59 11.76 -1.48
C LEU A 92 4.37 12.68 -0.28
#